data_AF-X0LFZ1-F1
#
_entry.id   AF-X0LFZ1-F1
#
_cell.length_a   1.000
_cell.length_b   1.000
_cell.length_c   1.000
_cell.angle_alpha   90.00
_cell.angle_beta   90.00
_cell.angle_gamma   90.00
#
_symmetry.space_group_name_H-M   'P 1'
#
loop_
_entity.id
_entity.type
_entity.pdbx_description
1 polymer ?
#
loop_
_entity_poly.entity_id
_entity_poly.type
_entity_poly.pdbx_seq_one_letter_code
_entity_poly.pdbx_strand_id
1 'polypeptide(L)'
;MNSKITLYCLLDPNSHAKLNFTEFFNVIDGKLKTTKETSQGVNPSTLEKNPPVPVPTREDVDRAVQAAKKASEAWAEVPYKERQALVAKFADGIDSIKEDLAVLLTKGTKS
;
A
#
# COMPACT_ATOMS: atom_id res chain seq x y z
N MET A 1 7.76 -20.05 -16.02
CA MET A 1 6.84 -20.11 -14.85
C MET A 1 6.18 -18.74 -14.71
N ASN A 2 4.86 -18.74 -14.63
CA ASN A 2 4.00 -17.66 -15.13
C ASN A 2 3.97 -16.40 -14.22
N SER A 3 4.47 -15.30 -14.78
CA SER A 3 4.39 -13.91 -14.27
C SER A 3 2.96 -13.44 -13.96
N LYS A 4 1.93 -14.10 -14.52
CA LYS A 4 0.51 -13.77 -14.31
C LYS A 4 -0.07 -14.22 -12.96
N ILE A 5 0.59 -15.10 -12.19
CA ILE A 5 0.01 -15.64 -10.94
C ILE A 5 0.22 -14.71 -9.75
N THR A 6 1.27 -13.89 -9.72
CA THR A 6 1.58 -13.07 -8.52
C THR A 6 0.71 -11.82 -8.41
N LEU A 7 0.11 -11.32 -9.51
CA LEU A 7 -0.77 -10.15 -9.46
C LEU A 7 -2.15 -10.46 -8.84
N TYR A 8 -2.52 -11.74 -8.72
CA TYR A 8 -3.86 -12.15 -8.27
C TYR A 8 -4.02 -12.31 -6.76
N CYS A 9 -2.94 -12.44 -5.98
CA CYS A 9 -3.08 -12.73 -4.54
C CYS A 9 -3.32 -11.50 -3.63
N LEU A 10 -3.36 -10.27 -4.17
CA LEU A 10 -3.70 -9.07 -3.38
C LEU A 10 -4.99 -8.37 -3.83
N LEU A 11 -5.65 -8.86 -4.88
CA LEU A 11 -6.87 -8.27 -5.42
C LEU A 11 -7.86 -9.38 -5.75
N ASP A 12 -8.30 -10.12 -4.72
CA ASP A 12 -9.53 -10.89 -4.81
C ASP A 12 -10.69 -9.91 -4.96
N PRO A 13 -11.36 -9.84 -6.13
CA PRO A 13 -12.45 -8.91 -6.36
C PRO A 13 -13.72 -9.25 -5.55
N ASN A 14 -13.76 -10.41 -4.89
CA ASN A 14 -14.84 -10.84 -3.99
C ASN A 14 -14.43 -10.82 -2.52
N SER A 15 -13.22 -10.35 -2.19
CA SER A 15 -12.81 -10.18 -0.80
C SER A 15 -13.43 -8.91 -0.25
N HIS A 16 -14.56 -9.07 0.44
CA HIS A 16 -15.10 -8.07 1.36
C HIS A 16 -14.32 -8.02 2.69
N ALA A 17 -13.04 -8.44 2.70
CA ALA A 17 -12.21 -8.31 3.88
C ALA A 17 -12.05 -6.83 4.18
N LYS A 18 -12.71 -6.39 5.27
CA LYS A 18 -12.63 -5.03 5.75
C LYS A 18 -11.17 -4.68 5.98
N LEU A 19 -10.66 -3.67 5.27
CA LEU A 19 -9.29 -3.22 5.44
C LEU A 19 -9.08 -2.71 6.87
N ASN A 20 -7.94 -3.06 7.45
CA ASN A 20 -7.55 -2.58 8.77
C ASN A 20 -6.82 -1.23 8.63
N PHE A 21 -7.41 -0.16 9.16
CA PHE A 21 -6.86 1.19 9.16
C PHE A 21 -6.11 1.57 10.46
N THR A 22 -5.73 0.56 11.24
CA THR A 22 -4.99 0.70 12.50
C THR A 22 -3.68 -0.09 12.53
N GLU A 23 -3.43 -0.92 11.52
CA GLU A 23 -2.17 -1.66 11.36
C GLU A 23 -1.47 -1.21 10.08
N PHE A 24 -0.20 -0.84 10.21
CA PHE A 24 0.58 -0.30 9.10
C PHE A 24 1.82 -1.15 8.82
N PHE A 25 2.16 -1.26 7.54
CA PHE A 25 3.26 -2.07 7.05
C PHE A 25 4.01 -1.31 5.96
N ASN A 26 5.31 -1.55 5.87
CA ASN A 26 6.07 -1.22 4.67
C ASN A 26 5.74 -2.26 3.59
N VAL A 27 5.37 -1.83 2.38
CA VAL A 27 5.07 -2.73 1.27
C VAL A 27 6.23 -2.69 0.29
N ILE A 28 7.01 -3.78 0.20
CA ILE A 28 8.19 -3.90 -0.65
C ILE A 28 8.08 -5.17 -1.48
N ASP A 29 8.21 -5.08 -2.80
CA ASP A 29 8.06 -6.23 -3.72
C ASP A 29 6.72 -6.96 -3.54
N GLY A 30 5.64 -6.20 -3.30
CA GLY A 30 4.30 -6.75 -3.05
C GLY A 30 4.14 -7.49 -1.71
N LYS A 31 5.10 -7.37 -0.78
CA LYS A 31 5.07 -8.05 0.52
C LYS A 31 4.98 -7.06 1.67
N LEU A 32 4.12 -7.37 2.64
CA LEU A 32 4.02 -6.62 3.90
C LEU A 32 5.25 -6.88 4.78
N LYS A 33 5.84 -5.81 5.34
CA LYS A 33 7.01 -5.84 6.20
C LYS A 33 6.83 -4.94 7.41
N THR A 34 7.19 -5.46 8.57
CA THR A 34 7.36 -4.71 9.82
C THR A 34 8.84 -4.49 10.09
N THR A 35 9.17 -3.54 10.96
CA THR A 35 10.52 -3.24 11.40
C THR A 35 10.57 -3.13 12.92
N LYS A 36 11.78 -3.11 13.49
CA LYS A 36 11.96 -3.01 14.96
C LYS A 36 11.55 -1.64 15.49
N GLU A 37 11.79 -0.60 14.70
CA GLU A 37 11.46 0.78 15.07
C GLU A 37 10.11 1.17 14.49
N THR A 38 9.29 1.82 15.31
CA THR A 38 8.00 2.36 14.89
C THR A 38 7.91 3.83 15.29
N SER A 39 7.18 4.60 14.49
CA SER A 39 6.86 6.00 14.78
C SER A 39 5.35 6.16 14.96
N GLN A 40 4.97 7.09 15.83
CA GLN A 40 3.57 7.42 16.11
C GLN A 40 3.41 8.94 16.04
N GLY A 41 2.61 9.41 15.09
CA GLY A 41 2.14 10.80 15.10
C GLY A 41 1.14 11.05 16.24
N VAL A 42 0.92 12.31 16.59
CA VAL A 42 -0.13 12.70 17.54
C VAL A 42 -1.29 13.28 16.75
N ASN A 43 -2.52 12.87 17.07
CA ASN A 43 -3.71 13.46 16.50
C ASN A 43 -3.89 14.88 17.06
N PRO A 44 -3.89 15.92 16.22
CA PRO A 44 -3.98 17.32 16.65
C PRO A 44 -5.35 17.70 17.25
N SER A 45 -6.40 16.94 16.94
CA SER A 45 -7.77 17.22 17.40
C SER A 45 -8.09 16.55 18.73
N THR A 46 -7.38 15.48 19.09
CA THR A 46 -7.60 14.72 20.35
C THR A 46 -6.38 14.72 21.26
N LEU A 47 -5.20 15.09 20.76
CA LEU A 47 -3.89 14.98 21.42
C LEU A 47 -3.46 13.55 21.76
N GLU A 48 -4.13 12.55 21.19
CA GLU A 48 -3.82 11.13 21.39
C GLU A 48 -2.83 10.62 20.35
N LYS A 49 -2.08 9.56 20.68
CA LYS A 49 -1.15 8.91 19.74
C LYS A 49 -1.91 8.13 18.66
N ASN A 50 -1.51 8.31 17.41
CA ASN A 50 -1.96 7.48 16.29
C ASN A 50 -1.37 6.07 16.37
N PRO A 51 -1.94 5.10 15.64
CA PRO A 51 -1.37 3.76 15.59
C PRO A 51 0.08 3.76 15.06
N PRO A 52 0.93 2.82 15.52
CA PRO A 52 2.34 2.77 15.14
C PRO A 52 2.53 2.41 13.67
N VAL A 53 3.46 3.13 13.03
CA VAL A 53 3.89 2.88 11.65
C VAL A 53 5.36 2.42 11.67
N PRO A 54 5.71 1.31 11.01
CA PRO A 54 7.09 0.83 10.97
C PRO A 54 8.00 1.81 10.23
N VAL A 55 9.14 2.15 10.82
CA VAL A 55 10.16 2.99 10.19
C VAL A 55 11.04 2.10 9.31
N PRO A 56 11.11 2.34 7.99
CA PRO A 56 11.97 1.54 7.11
C PRO A 56 13.45 1.77 7.41
N THR A 57 14.24 0.69 7.39
CA THR A 57 15.71 0.79 7.50
C THR A 57 16.35 1.15 6.17
N ARG A 58 17.65 1.44 6.17
CA ARG A 58 18.40 1.66 4.92
C ARG A 58 18.36 0.45 3.99
N GLU A 59 18.44 -0.75 4.56
CA GLU A 59 18.36 -2.01 3.82
C GLU A 59 16.96 -2.23 3.23
N ASP A 60 15.90 -1.74 3.90
CA ASP A 60 14.54 -1.76 3.34
C ASP A 60 14.46 -0.89 2.09
N VAL A 61 15.05 0.31 2.14
CA VAL A 61 15.11 1.23 0.99
C VAL A 61 15.90 0.60 -0.16
N ASP A 62 17.07 0.03 0.10
CA ASP A 62 17.88 -0.64 -0.93
C ASP A 62 17.12 -1.79 -1.59
N ARG A 63 16.39 -2.61 -0.80
CA ARG A 63 15.54 -3.68 -1.32
C ARG A 63 14.37 -3.13 -2.15
N ALA A 64 13.75 -2.04 -1.75
CA ALA A 64 12.69 -1.39 -2.52
C ALA A 64 13.20 -0.89 -3.88
N VAL A 65 14.38 -0.28 -3.91
CA VAL A 65 15.02 0.18 -5.16
C VAL A 65 15.34 -0.99 -6.08
N GLN A 66 15.92 -2.08 -5.55
CA GLN A 66 16.22 -3.27 -6.34
C GLN A 66 14.96 -3.93 -6.92
N ALA A 67 13.90 -4.05 -6.11
CA ALA A 67 12.63 -4.59 -6.55
C ALA A 67 11.99 -3.73 -7.65
N ALA A 68 12.00 -2.39 -7.47
CA ALA A 68 11.51 -1.45 -8.46
C ALA A 68 12.27 -1.55 -9.78
N LYS A 69 13.60 -1.63 -9.74
CA LYS A 69 14.44 -1.81 -10.93
C LYS A 69 14.13 -3.10 -11.68
N LYS A 70 13.94 -4.20 -10.94
CA LYS A 70 13.55 -5.49 -11.55
C LYS A 70 12.16 -5.41 -12.19
N ALA A 71 11.21 -4.76 -11.53
CA ALA A 71 9.85 -4.65 -12.02
C ALA A 71 9.70 -3.67 -13.19
N SER A 72 10.58 -2.66 -13.32
CA SER A 72 10.46 -1.61 -14.34
C SER A 72 10.54 -2.16 -15.76
N GLU A 73 11.40 -3.15 -16.00
CA GLU A 73 11.53 -3.80 -17.31
C GLU A 73 10.23 -4.50 -17.69
N ALA A 74 9.72 -5.37 -16.81
CA ALA A 74 8.47 -6.09 -17.04
C ALA A 74 7.27 -5.14 -17.18
N TRP A 75 7.22 -4.06 -16.40
CA TRP A 75 6.14 -3.07 -16.49
C TRP A 75 6.19 -2.26 -17.80
N ALA A 76 7.39 -1.97 -18.30
CA ALA A 76 7.56 -1.24 -19.56
C ALA A 76 7.02 -2.02 -20.76
N GLU A 77 7.08 -3.36 -20.72
CA GLU A 77 6.54 -4.25 -21.75
C GLU A 77 5.00 -4.36 -21.72
N VAL A 78 4.34 -3.97 -20.63
CA VAL A 78 2.87 -4.06 -20.51
C VAL A 78 2.22 -3.11 -21.52
N PRO A 79 1.34 -3.58 -22.42
CA PRO A 79 0.67 -2.74 -23.41
C PRO A 79 -0.14 -1.60 -22.77
N TYR A 80 -0.25 -0.47 -23.48
CA TYR A 80 -0.96 0.72 -22.97
C TYR A 80 -2.39 0.43 -22.47
N LYS A 81 -3.18 -0.31 -23.25
CA LYS A 81 -4.56 -0.68 -22.86
C LYS A 81 -4.61 -1.52 -21.59
N GLU A 82 -3.64 -2.41 -21.40
CA GLU A 82 -3.57 -3.24 -20.18
C GLU A 82 -3.19 -2.39 -18.97
N ARG A 83 -2.25 -1.45 -19.12
CA ARG A 83 -1.94 -0.47 -18.05
C ARG A 83 -3.16 0.37 -17.67
N GLN A 84 -3.94 0.83 -18.66
CA GLN A 84 -5.18 1.57 -18.40
C GLN A 84 -6.19 0.73 -17.60
N ALA A 85 -6.39 -0.53 -17.98
CA ALA A 85 -7.31 -1.43 -17.29
C ALA A 85 -6.86 -1.71 -15.83
N LEU A 86 -5.55 -1.86 -15.60
CA LEU A 86 -5.01 -2.06 -14.25
C LEU A 86 -5.21 -0.82 -13.37
N VAL A 87 -5.00 0.38 -13.91
CA VAL A 87 -5.25 1.64 -13.18
C VAL A 87 -6.74 1.84 -12.89
N ALA A 88 -7.62 1.51 -13.84
CA ALA A 88 -9.07 1.57 -13.63
C ALA A 88 -9.51 0.62 -12.50
N LYS A 89 -9.03 -0.64 -12.51
CA LYS A 89 -9.32 -1.60 -11.42
C LYS A 89 -8.81 -1.13 -10.06
N PHE A 90 -7.68 -0.43 -10.02
CA PHE A 90 -7.17 0.18 -8.79
C PHE A 90 -8.09 1.30 -8.29
N ALA A 91 -8.60 2.15 -9.20
CA ALA A 91 -9.58 3.18 -8.86
C ALA A 91 -10.88 2.59 -8.31
N ASP A 92 -11.40 1.52 -8.94
CA ASP A 92 -12.59 0.79 -8.43
C ASP A 92 -12.37 0.28 -7.00
N GLY A 93 -11.15 -0.21 -6.72
CA GLY A 93 -10.74 -0.62 -5.38
C GLY A 93 -10.78 0.52 -4.37
N ILE A 94 -10.25 1.70 -4.72
CA ILE A 94 -10.31 2.89 -3.86
C ILE A 94 -11.76 3.34 -3.63
N ASP A 95 -12.58 3.38 -4.68
CA ASP A 95 -13.98 3.79 -4.60
C ASP A 95 -14.78 2.88 -3.65
N SER A 96 -14.46 1.58 -3.61
CA SER A 96 -15.09 0.62 -2.70
C SER A 96 -14.81 0.88 -1.22
N ILE A 97 -13.72 1.59 -0.87
CA ILE A 97 -13.28 1.86 0.51
C ILE A 97 -13.29 3.34 0.88
N LYS A 98 -13.85 4.20 0.01
CA LYS A 98 -13.70 5.66 0.08
C LYS A 98 -14.11 6.28 1.42
N GLU A 99 -15.17 5.77 2.05
CA GLU A 99 -15.69 6.34 3.30
C GLU A 99 -14.75 6.07 4.48
N ASP A 100 -14.25 4.84 4.60
CA ASP A 100 -13.27 4.48 5.62
C ASP A 100 -11.94 5.23 5.41
N LEU A 101 -11.53 5.40 4.15
CA LEU A 101 -10.35 6.19 3.80
C LEU A 101 -10.51 7.68 4.15
N ALA A 102 -11.69 8.27 3.93
CA ALA A 102 -11.96 9.67 4.29
C ALA A 102 -11.88 9.89 5.81
N VAL A 103 -12.38 8.95 6.60
CA VAL A 103 -12.26 8.98 8.07
C VAL A 103 -10.80 8.91 8.51
N LEU A 104 -10.00 8.03 7.90
CA LEU A 104 -8.56 7.93 8.19
C LEU A 104 -7.84 9.26 7.91
N LEU A 105 -8.03 9.83 6.71
CA LEU A 105 -7.34 11.05 6.29
C LEU A 105 -7.66 12.22 7.23
N THR A 106 -8.93 12.38 7.63
CA THR A 106 -9.37 13.46 8.53
C THR A 106 -8.68 13.40 9.91
N LYS A 107 -8.37 12.20 10.42
CA LYS A 107 -7.68 12.03 11.71
C LYS A 107 -6.22 12.48 11.66
N GLY A 108 -5.57 12.42 10.50
CA GLY A 108 -4.13 12.69 10.33
C GLY A 108 -3.76 14.13 9.93
N THR A 109 -4.72 14.97 9.53
CA THR A 109 -4.44 16.23 8.79
C THR A 109 -4.73 17.53 9.55
N LYS A 110 -4.29 17.69 10.80
CA LYS A 110 -3.94 19.05 11.25
C LYS A 110 -2.47 19.07 11.68
N SER A 111 -1.68 19.79 10.90
CA SER A 111 -0.31 20.16 11.22
C SER A 111 -0.27 21.16 12.37
#